data_AF-A0A178AB13-F1
#
_entry.id   AF-A0A178AB13-F1
#
_cell.length_a   1.000
_cell.length_b   1.000
_cell.length_c   1.000
_cell.angle_alpha   90.00
_cell.angle_beta   90.00
_cell.angle_gamma   90.00
#
_symmetry.space_group_name_H-M   'P 1'
#
loop_
_entity.id
_entity.type
_entity.pdbx_description
1 polymer ?
#
loop_
_entity_poly.entity_id
_entity_poly.type
_entity_poly.pdbx_seq_one_letter_code
_entity_poly.pdbx_strand_id
1 'polypeptide(L)'
;MTRDPEKTPAPQEPVLLTLTPTHQYFHPLKTLPIFPNQTLNIGRFVGTDETLPERDNGYYESPAMSRRHCIFFSTCDGDDRKLFIQDLGTLNGTYLNGTRLGTEGHASVPVPVEGGDCIVFAHNVSMEGVLYTSVEVKVDIEY
;
A
#
# COMPACT_ATOMS: atom_id res chain seq x y z
N MET A 1 9.20 -28.99 -36.79
CA MET A 1 9.00 -28.64 -35.37
C MET A 1 8.24 -27.33 -35.34
N THR A 2 6.92 -27.39 -35.34
CA THR A 2 6.04 -26.23 -35.19
C THR A 2 6.12 -25.77 -33.74
N ARG A 3 6.56 -24.53 -33.51
CA ARG A 3 6.44 -23.89 -32.19
C ARG A 3 4.95 -23.71 -31.94
N ASP A 4 4.44 -24.28 -30.86
CA ASP A 4 3.09 -23.99 -30.39
C ASP A 4 2.94 -22.47 -30.19
N PRO A 5 1.81 -21.86 -30.58
CA PRO A 5 1.57 -20.46 -30.30
C PRO A 5 1.57 -20.29 -28.78
N GLU A 6 2.45 -19.42 -28.29
CA GLU A 6 2.49 -18.98 -26.91
C GLU A 6 1.10 -18.46 -26.56
N LYS A 7 0.33 -19.26 -25.82
CA LYS A 7 -1.01 -18.93 -25.38
C LYS A 7 -0.89 -17.65 -24.58
N THR A 8 -1.31 -16.51 -25.15
CA THR A 8 -1.42 -15.26 -24.41
C THR A 8 -2.17 -15.59 -23.12
N PRO A 9 -1.56 -15.40 -21.93
CA PRO A 9 -2.25 -15.69 -20.69
C PRO A 9 -3.54 -14.87 -20.69
N ALA A 10 -4.65 -15.49 -20.29
CA ALA A 10 -5.91 -14.78 -20.16
C ALA A 10 -5.70 -13.54 -19.27
N PRO A 11 -6.40 -12.41 -19.52
CA PRO A 11 -6.32 -11.25 -18.63
C PRO A 11 -6.62 -11.71 -17.20
N GLN A 12 -5.62 -11.68 -16.33
CA GLN A 12 -5.82 -12.03 -14.93
C GLN A 12 -6.44 -10.81 -14.26
N GLU A 13 -7.61 -10.98 -13.63
CA GLU A 13 -8.33 -9.87 -13.03
C GLU A 13 -7.48 -9.21 -11.92
N PRO A 14 -7.65 -7.91 -11.64
CA PRO A 14 -6.96 -7.29 -10.51
C PRO A 14 -7.66 -7.62 -9.18
N VAL A 15 -6.91 -7.61 -8.09
CA VAL A 15 -7.48 -7.46 -6.75
C VAL A 15 -7.74 -5.97 -6.54
N LEU A 16 -8.97 -5.58 -6.20
CA LEU A 16 -9.29 -4.19 -5.93
C LEU A 16 -9.07 -3.88 -4.45
N LEU A 17 -8.04 -3.09 -4.14
CA LEU A 17 -7.74 -2.63 -2.80
C LEU A 17 -8.36 -1.26 -2.56
N THR A 18 -9.25 -1.15 -1.59
CA THR A 18 -9.80 0.14 -1.16
C THR A 18 -9.26 0.53 0.21
N LEU A 19 -8.65 1.72 0.30
CA LEU A 19 -8.06 2.29 1.52
C LEU A 19 -8.90 3.49 1.97
N THR A 20 -9.77 3.25 2.94
CA THR A 20 -10.67 4.27 3.49
C THR A 20 -10.01 4.99 4.65
N PRO A 21 -9.70 6.29 4.56
CA PRO A 21 -9.13 7.04 5.68
C PRO A 21 -10.10 7.05 6.87
N THR A 22 -9.59 6.73 8.07
CA THR A 22 -10.40 6.79 9.31
C THR A 22 -10.74 8.24 9.69
N HIS A 23 -9.92 9.18 9.23
CA HIS A 23 -10.12 10.62 9.38
C HIS A 23 -10.20 11.28 7.99
N GLN A 24 -11.42 11.37 7.46
CA GLN A 24 -11.70 11.79 6.08
C GLN A 24 -11.22 13.20 5.70
N TYR A 25 -10.91 14.06 6.67
CA TYR A 25 -10.47 15.43 6.41
C TYR A 25 -9.02 15.55 5.94
N PHE A 26 -8.21 14.50 6.08
CA PHE A 26 -6.76 14.59 5.82
C PHE A 26 -6.34 14.00 4.48
N HIS A 27 -7.02 12.95 3.99
CA HIS A 27 -6.61 12.24 2.77
C HIS A 27 -7.83 11.71 2.01
N PRO A 28 -7.76 11.57 0.68
CA PRO A 28 -8.84 10.95 -0.10
C PRO A 28 -8.90 9.43 0.12
N LEU A 29 -10.10 8.87 -0.02
CA LEU A 29 -10.29 7.43 -0.27
C LEU A 29 -9.48 7.01 -1.51
N LYS A 30 -8.80 5.88 -1.43
CA LYS A 30 -8.08 5.30 -2.57
C LYS A 30 -8.67 3.96 -2.96
N THR A 31 -8.75 3.72 -4.27
CA THR A 31 -9.23 2.47 -4.89
C THR A 31 -8.19 2.07 -5.93
N LEU A 32 -7.44 1.02 -5.61
CA LEU A 32 -6.16 0.70 -6.24
C LEU A 32 -6.24 -0.72 -6.80
N PRO A 33 -6.33 -0.90 -8.14
CA PRO A 33 -6.27 -2.23 -8.73
C PRO A 33 -4.85 -2.78 -8.65
N ILE A 34 -4.71 -4.00 -8.15
CA ILE A 34 -3.43 -4.71 -8.03
C ILE A 34 -3.49 -5.92 -8.96
N PHE A 35 -2.87 -5.79 -10.12
CA PHE A 35 -2.76 -6.87 -11.08
C PHE A 35 -1.74 -7.92 -10.59
N PRO A 36 -1.92 -9.19 -10.98
CA PRO A 36 -0.95 -10.22 -10.63
C PRO A 36 0.45 -9.88 -11.15
N ASN A 37 1.46 -10.17 -10.33
CA ASN A 37 2.87 -9.81 -10.56
C ASN A 37 3.16 -8.29 -10.55
N GLN A 38 2.18 -7.45 -10.20
CA GLN A 38 2.42 -6.03 -9.97
C GLN A 38 2.65 -5.74 -8.49
N THR A 39 3.54 -4.79 -8.24
CA THR A 39 3.72 -4.18 -6.93
C THR A 39 3.19 -2.76 -6.95
N LEU A 40 2.25 -2.48 -6.06
CA LEU A 40 1.72 -1.15 -5.81
C LEU A 40 2.57 -0.47 -4.72
N ASN A 41 3.15 0.69 -5.03
CA ASN A 41 3.93 1.46 -4.06
C ASN A 41 3.02 2.42 -3.29
N ILE A 42 3.19 2.47 -1.97
CA ILE A 42 2.60 3.48 -1.10
C ILE A 42 3.72 4.40 -0.60
N GLY A 43 3.48 5.70 -0.62
CA GLY A 43 4.54 6.64 -0.29
C GLY A 43 4.11 8.09 -0.17
N ARG A 44 5.03 8.90 0.36
CA ARG A 44 4.86 10.35 0.43
C ARG A 44 5.06 11.00 -0.92
N PHE A 45 4.09 11.80 -1.35
CA PHE A 45 4.24 12.72 -2.47
C PHE A 45 5.24 13.83 -2.13
N VAL A 46 6.19 14.05 -3.03
CA VAL A 46 7.07 15.21 -3.00
C VAL A 46 6.85 15.92 -4.34
N GLY A 47 6.41 17.18 -4.31
CA GLY A 47 5.90 17.96 -5.46
C GLY A 47 6.81 18.13 -6.68
N THR A 48 7.88 17.35 -6.78
CA THR A 48 8.72 17.15 -7.96
C THR A 48 8.22 16.02 -8.87
N ASP A 49 7.27 15.19 -8.41
CA ASP A 49 6.71 14.07 -9.19
C ASP A 49 5.49 14.54 -10.00
N GLU A 50 5.36 14.09 -11.25
CA GLU A 50 4.22 14.45 -12.13
C GLU A 50 2.89 13.79 -11.70
N THR A 51 2.92 12.92 -10.68
CA THR A 51 1.76 12.15 -10.19
C THR A 51 1.25 12.73 -8.87
N LEU A 52 0.23 13.58 -8.96
CA LEU A 52 -0.47 14.13 -7.80
C LEU A 52 -1.14 13.00 -6.97
N PRO A 53 -1.32 13.19 -5.65
CA PRO A 53 -2.09 12.27 -4.81
C PRO A 53 -3.56 12.18 -5.25
N GLU A 54 -3.91 11.10 -5.93
CA GLU A 54 -5.25 10.87 -6.46
C GLU A 54 -5.85 9.58 -5.88
N ARG A 55 -7.09 9.29 -6.27
CA ARG A 55 -7.83 8.11 -5.78
C ARG A 55 -7.25 6.79 -6.30
N ASP A 56 -6.54 6.82 -7.42
CA ASP A 56 -6.07 5.65 -8.17
C ASP A 56 -4.56 5.38 -8.00
N ASN A 57 -3.88 6.12 -7.11
CA ASN A 57 -2.46 5.91 -6.81
C ASN A 57 -2.16 5.82 -5.31
N GLY A 58 -0.99 5.32 -4.96
CA GLY A 58 -0.56 5.11 -3.58
C GLY A 58 0.10 6.31 -2.88
N TYR A 59 0.00 7.52 -3.44
CA TYR A 59 0.69 8.69 -2.90
C TYR A 59 -0.13 9.45 -1.86
N TYR A 60 0.54 9.90 -0.79
CA TYR A 60 -0.04 10.68 0.30
C TYR A 60 0.77 11.94 0.59
N GLU A 61 0.10 13.04 0.92
CA GLU A 61 0.73 14.26 1.43
C GLU A 61 0.91 14.17 2.95
N SER A 62 1.86 13.34 3.40
CA SER A 62 2.16 13.23 4.84
C SER A 62 3.66 13.25 5.08
N PRO A 63 4.22 14.33 5.67
CA PRO A 63 5.64 14.41 6.02
C PRO A 63 6.13 13.31 6.98
N ALA A 64 5.24 12.69 7.74
CA ALA A 64 5.54 11.54 8.58
C ALA A 64 5.85 10.27 7.75
N MET A 65 5.45 10.22 6.48
CA MET A 65 5.69 9.08 5.60
C MET A 65 7.01 9.20 4.83
N SER A 66 7.73 8.09 4.70
CA SER A 66 8.79 7.94 3.68
C SER A 66 8.23 8.06 2.25
N ARG A 67 9.07 8.54 1.31
CA ARG A 67 8.72 8.61 -0.13
C ARG A 67 8.41 7.24 -0.74
N ARG A 68 9.16 6.21 -0.33
CA ARG A 68 8.84 4.80 -0.55
C ARG A 68 8.59 4.20 0.83
N HIS A 69 7.33 4.01 1.17
CA HIS A 69 6.93 3.65 2.53
C HIS A 69 6.74 2.15 2.65
N CYS A 70 5.73 1.63 1.95
CA CYS A 70 5.43 0.22 1.90
C CYS A 70 4.98 -0.15 0.49
N ILE A 71 4.83 -1.44 0.27
CA ILE A 71 4.27 -1.97 -0.96
C ILE A 71 3.11 -2.90 -0.67
N PHE A 72 2.16 -2.94 -1.60
CA PHE A 72 1.19 -4.01 -1.69
C PHE A 72 1.47 -4.84 -2.94
N PHE A 73 1.22 -6.14 -2.84
CA PHE A 73 1.26 -7.04 -4.00
C PHE A 73 0.33 -8.21 -3.75
N SER A 74 -0.21 -8.78 -4.83
CA SER A 74 -1.03 -9.97 -4.78
C SER A 74 -0.25 -11.19 -5.23
N THR A 75 -0.53 -12.33 -4.62
CA THR A 75 -0.07 -13.65 -5.08
C THR A 75 -1.27 -14.49 -5.46
N CYS A 76 -1.14 -15.29 -6.51
CA CYS A 76 -2.18 -16.24 -6.93
C CYS A 76 -1.68 -17.67 -6.69
N ASP A 77 -2.50 -18.51 -6.06
CA ASP A 77 -2.32 -19.95 -5.98
C ASP A 77 -3.58 -20.63 -6.53
N GLY A 78 -3.54 -21.00 -7.80
CA GLY A 78 -4.75 -21.38 -8.55
C GLY A 78 -5.71 -20.19 -8.69
N ASP A 79 -6.96 -20.38 -8.25
CA ASP A 79 -7.99 -19.34 -8.25
C ASP A 79 -7.97 -18.47 -6.99
N ASP A 80 -7.23 -18.88 -5.94
CA ASP A 80 -7.11 -18.14 -4.69
C ASP A 80 -6.10 -17.01 -4.82
N ARG A 81 -6.53 -15.80 -4.47
CA ARG A 81 -5.68 -14.60 -4.48
C ARG A 81 -5.50 -14.09 -3.07
N LYS A 82 -4.26 -13.78 -2.71
CA LYS A 82 -3.93 -13.23 -1.39
C LYS A 82 -3.19 -11.91 -1.56
N LEU A 83 -3.59 -10.92 -0.77
CA LEU A 83 -2.96 -9.61 -0.75
C LEU A 83 -1.95 -9.56 0.39
N PHE A 84 -0.78 -8.96 0.12
CA PHE A 84 0.27 -8.77 1.12
C PHE A 84 0.69 -7.31 1.18
N ILE A 85 1.12 -6.89 2.37
CA ILE A 85 1.81 -5.62 2.62
C ILE A 85 3.24 -5.88 3.10
N GLN A 86 4.18 -5.04 2.68
CA GLN A 86 5.55 -5.05 3.18
C GLN A 86 6.06 -3.63 3.43
N ASP A 87 6.53 -3.36 4.65
CA ASP A 87 7.24 -2.12 4.99
C ASP A 87 8.65 -2.15 4.38
N LEU A 88 9.08 -1.04 3.78
CA LEU A 88 10.36 -0.94 3.08
C LEU A 88 11.53 -0.43 3.95
N GLY A 89 11.44 -0.59 5.27
CA GLY A 89 12.45 -0.14 6.23
C GLY A 89 12.26 1.30 6.62
N THR A 90 11.01 1.68 6.87
CA THR A 90 10.67 3.06 7.20
C THR A 90 11.05 3.41 8.63
N LEU A 91 11.45 4.66 8.84
CA LEU A 91 11.81 5.13 10.18
C LEU A 91 10.59 5.15 11.10
N ASN A 92 9.48 5.71 10.60
CA ASN A 92 8.26 5.87 11.40
C ASN A 92 7.37 4.62 11.44
N GLY A 93 7.67 3.63 10.59
CA GLY A 93 7.06 2.31 10.60
C GLY A 93 5.67 2.25 9.96
N THR A 94 5.36 1.10 9.37
CA THR A 94 4.00 0.68 9.01
C THR A 94 3.43 -0.21 10.11
N TYR A 95 2.15 -0.01 10.46
CA TYR A 95 1.44 -0.81 11.45
C TYR A 95 0.20 -1.45 10.83
N LEU A 96 -0.01 -2.74 11.09
CA LEU A 96 -1.20 -3.49 10.73
C LEU A 96 -1.91 -3.91 12.02
N ASN A 97 -3.16 -3.50 12.20
CA ASN A 97 -3.97 -3.78 13.39
C ASN A 97 -3.24 -3.42 14.71
N GLY A 98 -2.54 -2.28 14.71
CA GLY A 98 -1.75 -1.79 15.85
C GLY A 98 -0.38 -2.47 16.04
N THR A 99 -0.04 -3.48 15.24
CA THR A 99 1.26 -4.16 15.29
C THR A 99 2.20 -3.62 14.22
N ARG A 100 3.40 -3.18 14.62
CA ARG A 100 4.43 -2.71 13.68
C ARG A 100 4.95 -3.88 12.83
N LEU A 101 5.02 -3.72 11.52
CA LEU A 101 5.44 -4.79 10.59
C LEU A 101 6.95 -5.06 10.60
N GLY A 102 7.76 -4.00 10.69
CA GLY A 102 9.22 -4.06 10.58
C GLY A 102 9.94 -3.38 11.73
N THR A 103 11.26 -3.55 11.78
CA THR A 103 12.13 -2.77 12.68
C THR A 103 12.53 -1.47 11.99
N GLU A 104 12.83 -0.44 12.76
CA GLU A 104 13.28 0.84 12.22
C GLU A 104 14.46 0.67 11.25
N GLY A 105 14.33 1.25 10.06
CA GLY A 105 15.36 1.18 9.02
C GLY A 105 15.53 -0.18 8.33
N HIS A 106 14.71 -1.19 8.67
CA HIS A 106 14.82 -2.54 8.12
C HIS A 106 13.49 -2.99 7.53
N ALA A 107 13.51 -3.44 6.27
CA ALA A 107 12.31 -3.92 5.59
C ALA A 107 11.67 -5.08 6.37
N SER A 108 10.34 -5.09 6.44
CA SER A 108 9.62 -6.21 7.03
C SER A 108 9.62 -7.41 6.10
N VAL A 109 9.24 -8.57 6.63
CA VAL A 109 8.71 -9.64 5.79
C VAL A 109 7.32 -9.22 5.27
N PRO A 110 6.87 -9.75 4.11
CA PRO A 110 5.50 -9.57 3.68
C PRO A 110 4.50 -10.19 4.67
N VAL A 111 3.42 -9.47 4.96
CA VAL A 111 2.36 -9.90 5.87
C VAL A 111 1.03 -9.90 5.11
N PRO A 112 0.20 -10.96 5.24
CA PRO A 112 -1.09 -10.99 4.58
C PRO A 112 -2.01 -9.88 5.10
N VAL A 113 -2.87 -9.37 4.23
CA VAL A 113 -3.86 -8.34 4.54
C VAL A 113 -5.24 -8.87 4.18
N GLU A 114 -6.20 -8.65 5.06
CA GLU A 114 -7.59 -9.08 4.90
C GLU A 114 -8.54 -7.87 4.91
N GLY A 115 -9.74 -8.05 4.36
CA GLY A 115 -10.79 -7.04 4.44
C GLY A 115 -11.17 -6.75 5.90
N GLY A 116 -11.28 -5.47 6.25
CA GLY A 116 -11.59 -4.99 7.60
C GLY A 116 -10.36 -4.58 8.44
N ASP A 117 -9.16 -4.95 7.99
CA ASP A 117 -7.89 -4.57 8.63
C ASP A 117 -7.73 -3.05 8.72
N CYS A 118 -6.97 -2.61 9.74
CA CYS A 118 -6.57 -1.23 9.90
C CYS A 118 -5.06 -1.08 9.68
N ILE A 119 -4.66 -0.14 8.82
CA ILE A 119 -3.25 0.13 8.51
C ILE A 119 -2.91 1.58 8.87
N VAL A 120 -1.76 1.76 9.50
CA VAL A 120 -1.18 3.08 9.80
C VAL A 120 0.17 3.19 9.10
N PHE A 121 0.32 4.15 8.18
CA PHE A 121 1.52 4.32 7.35
C PHE A 121 2.60 5.24 7.97
N ALA A 122 2.55 5.51 9.27
CA ALA A 122 3.58 6.18 10.08
C ALA A 122 2.98 6.50 11.44
N HIS A 123 3.75 6.48 12.53
CA HIS A 123 3.29 7.11 13.78
C HIS A 123 3.30 8.65 13.67
N ASN A 124 2.61 9.34 14.59
CA ASN A 124 2.63 10.80 14.65
C ASN A 124 4.04 11.34 14.91
N VAL A 125 4.52 12.25 14.06
CA VAL A 125 5.88 12.82 14.19
C VAL A 125 5.78 14.30 14.55
N SER A 126 6.57 14.73 15.54
CA SER A 126 6.77 16.16 15.80
C SER A 126 8.08 16.62 15.16
N MET A 127 8.02 17.62 14.28
CA MET A 127 9.20 18.26 13.69
C MET A 127 9.07 19.77 13.85
N GLU A 128 10.09 20.42 14.40
CA GLU A 128 10.12 21.88 14.59
C GLU A 128 8.88 22.44 15.34
N GLY A 129 8.32 21.66 16.27
CA GLY A 129 7.13 22.04 17.04
C GLY A 129 5.80 21.85 16.31
N VAL A 130 5.81 21.39 15.05
CA VAL A 130 4.62 21.01 14.29
C VAL A 130 4.37 19.51 14.42
N LEU A 131 3.12 19.13 14.70
CA LEU A 131 2.69 17.73 14.74
C LEU A 131 2.18 17.30 13.36
N TYR A 132 2.82 16.30 12.78
CA TYR A 132 2.36 15.63 11.56
C TYR A 132 1.64 14.34 11.95
N THR A 133 0.36 14.27 11.61
CA THR A 133 -0.49 13.13 11.96
C THR A 133 -0.25 11.95 11.04
N SER A 134 -0.42 10.76 11.61
CA SER A 134 -0.39 9.49 10.90
C SER A 134 -1.51 9.39 9.85
N VAL A 135 -1.24 8.64 8.78
CA VAL A 135 -2.27 8.22 7.83
C VAL A 135 -2.79 6.86 8.27
N GLU A 136 -4.01 6.82 8.79
CA GLU A 136 -4.70 5.59 9.19
C GLU A 136 -5.83 5.29 8.19
N VAL A 137 -5.88 4.04 7.72
CA VAL A 137 -6.85 3.56 6.73
C VAL A 137 -7.46 2.23 7.13
N LYS A 138 -8.74 2.08 6.83
CA LYS A 138 -9.48 0.82 6.82
C LYS A 138 -9.36 0.16 5.45
N VAL A 139 -9.05 -1.12 5.45
CA VAL A 139 -8.87 -1.93 4.24
C VAL A 139 -10.19 -2.59 3.85
N ASP A 140 -10.50 -2.54 2.56
CA ASP A 140 -11.51 -3.38 1.92
C ASP A 140 -10.90 -4.01 0.65
N ILE A 141 -11.26 -5.27 0.36
CA ILE A 141 -10.64 -6.07 -0.70
C ILE A 141 -11.74 -6.77 -1.50
N GLU A 142 -11.74 -6.55 -2.80
CA GLU A 142 -12.58 -7.26 -3.77
C GLU A 142 -11.69 -8.09 -4.71
N TYR A 143 -12.10 -9.34 -5.00
CA TYR A 143 -11.35 -10.32 -5.79
C TYR A 143 -11.97 -10.60 -7.14
#